data_AF-A0A7V1N8C7-F1
#
_entry.id   AF-A0A7V1N8C7-F1
#
_cell.length_a   1.000
_cell.length_b   1.000
_cell.length_c   1.000
_cell.angle_alpha   90.00
_cell.angle_beta   90.00
_cell.angle_gamma   90.00
#
_symmetry.space_group_name_H-M   'P 1'
#
loop_
_entity.id
_entity.type
_entity.pdbx_description
1 polymer ?
#
loop_
_entity_poly.entity_id
_entity_poly.type
_entity_poly.pdbx_seq_one_letter_code
_entity_poly.pdbx_strand_id
1 'polypeptide(L)'
;MATLLAAAFLAAGCGVSSPSSGGGGEDTAGPTPSWSTDYTDPSGNDYQAVGLFLQPQGNYLIVANVLSPSGDPLGVAVLLVDPAGSRIETTYLETTWRWRAMRARPQLAGGGLWIAGYSPAEGSLPVSPALASVDGFGHHAWSFRYPGEEDAVAVDVAAVEQGGVL
;
A
#
# COMPACT_ATOMS: atom_id res chain seq x y z
N MET A 1 -4.19 -2.78 41.10
CA MET A 1 -5.30 -2.55 40.15
C MET A 1 -4.73 -2.50 38.75
N ALA A 2 -4.92 -3.58 37.97
CA ALA A 2 -4.88 -3.59 36.51
C ALA A 2 -5.37 -4.98 36.09
N THR A 3 -6.64 -5.08 35.72
CA THR A 3 -7.26 -6.31 35.24
C THR A 3 -6.88 -6.48 33.77
N LEU A 4 -6.10 -7.52 33.44
CA LEU A 4 -5.94 -7.98 32.05
C LEU A 4 -7.30 -8.54 31.58
N LEU A 5 -7.93 -7.89 30.60
CA LEU A 5 -8.98 -8.52 29.81
C LEU A 5 -8.32 -9.33 28.70
N ALA A 6 -8.34 -10.65 28.84
CA ALA A 6 -8.15 -11.59 27.74
C ALA A 6 -9.47 -11.68 26.97
N ALA A 7 -9.48 -11.31 25.69
CA ALA A 7 -10.59 -11.58 24.79
C ALA A 7 -10.24 -12.80 23.93
N ALA A 8 -10.90 -13.93 24.22
CA ALA A 8 -10.93 -15.10 23.37
C ALA A 8 -12.01 -14.92 22.30
N PHE A 9 -11.72 -15.18 21.02
CA PHE A 9 -12.78 -15.31 20.01
C PHE A 9 -12.52 -16.40 18.98
N LEU A 10 -13.65 -16.96 18.56
CA LEU A 10 -13.90 -18.27 17.96
C LEU A 10 -13.55 -18.31 16.47
N ALA A 11 -12.92 -19.40 16.03
CA ALA A 11 -12.68 -19.69 14.61
C ALA A 11 -13.96 -20.22 13.93
N ALA A 12 -14.36 -19.61 12.82
CA ALA A 12 -15.28 -20.19 11.85
C ALA A 12 -14.63 -20.12 10.46
N GLY A 13 -14.35 -21.29 9.90
CA GLY A 13 -13.76 -21.41 8.57
C GLY A 13 -14.76 -21.11 7.46
N CYS A 14 -14.26 -20.53 6.38
CA CYS A 14 -14.73 -20.80 5.03
C CYS A 14 -13.57 -20.53 4.08
N GLY A 15 -13.24 -21.52 3.25
CA GLY A 15 -12.05 -21.51 2.40
C GLY A 15 -12.21 -20.62 1.18
N VAL A 16 -11.12 -19.96 0.79
CA VAL A 16 -10.93 -19.49 -0.58
C VAL A 16 -9.46 -19.67 -0.95
N SER A 17 -9.26 -20.24 -2.14
CA SER A 17 -8.01 -20.68 -2.74
C SER A 17 -7.02 -19.55 -3.00
N SER A 18 -5.77 -19.79 -2.58
CA SER A 18 -4.60 -18.97 -2.83
C SER A 18 -4.27 -18.86 -4.33
N PRO A 19 -3.82 -17.69 -4.81
CA PRO A 19 -2.75 -17.63 -5.78
C PRO A 19 -1.41 -17.57 -5.03
N SER A 20 -0.62 -18.62 -5.19
CA SER A 20 0.74 -18.76 -4.67
C SER A 20 1.76 -17.93 -5.44
N SER A 21 2.83 -17.56 -4.72
CA SER A 21 4.15 -17.04 -5.14
C SER A 21 4.25 -15.52 -5.34
N GLY A 22 5.13 -14.77 -4.67
CA GLY A 22 6.15 -15.04 -3.67
C GLY A 22 6.85 -13.72 -3.31
N GLY A 23 7.30 -13.55 -2.06
CA GLY A 23 8.05 -12.35 -1.65
C GLY A 23 7.88 -12.02 -0.17
N GLY A 24 8.60 -12.76 0.67
CA GLY A 24 8.50 -12.77 2.13
C GLY A 24 8.58 -11.41 2.82
N GLY A 25 7.89 -11.37 3.96
CA GLY A 25 7.82 -10.30 4.94
C GLY A 25 6.89 -10.80 6.02
N GLU A 26 7.38 -11.75 6.83
CA GLU A 26 6.69 -12.20 8.03
C GLU A 26 6.72 -11.05 9.04
N ASP A 27 5.62 -10.28 9.14
CA ASP A 27 5.42 -9.32 10.23
C ASP A 27 4.16 -9.71 11.01
N THR A 28 4.39 -10.19 12.23
CA THR A 28 3.47 -10.33 13.39
C THR A 28 1.99 -10.58 13.08
N ALA A 29 1.59 -11.86 13.16
CA ALA A 29 0.21 -12.32 13.03
C ALA A 29 -0.72 -11.80 14.15
N GLY A 30 -1.30 -10.62 13.94
CA GLY A 30 -2.65 -10.28 14.42
C GLY A 30 -3.72 -10.90 13.51
N PRO A 31 -5.01 -10.88 13.89
CA PRO A 31 -6.07 -11.42 13.04
C PRO A 31 -6.07 -10.70 11.70
N THR A 32 -5.79 -11.43 10.62
CA THR A 32 -5.93 -10.91 9.26
C THR A 32 -7.42 -10.70 9.00
N PRO A 33 -7.90 -9.46 8.80
CA PRO A 33 -9.28 -9.26 8.37
C PRO A 33 -9.53 -10.04 7.06
N SER A 34 -10.75 -10.53 6.83
CA SER A 34 -11.13 -11.15 5.56
C SER A 34 -11.51 -10.04 4.58
N TRP A 35 -10.53 -9.41 3.96
CA TRP A 35 -10.75 -8.43 2.89
C TRP A 35 -10.62 -9.12 1.54
N SER A 36 -11.54 -8.79 0.64
CA SER A 36 -11.27 -8.91 -0.79
C SER A 36 -10.20 -7.88 -1.12
N THR A 37 -9.07 -8.33 -1.69
CA THR A 37 -8.07 -7.43 -2.30
C THR A 37 -8.62 -6.65 -3.47
N ASP A 38 -9.81 -7.03 -3.95
CA ASP A 38 -10.46 -6.48 -5.12
C ASP A 38 -11.60 -5.58 -4.64
N TYR A 39 -11.35 -4.27 -4.68
CA TYR A 39 -12.35 -3.23 -4.46
C TYR A 39 -12.57 -2.48 -5.77
N THR A 40 -13.83 -2.32 -6.16
CA THR A 40 -14.22 -1.51 -7.32
C THR A 40 -14.97 -0.27 -6.84
N ASP A 41 -14.54 0.92 -7.25
CA ASP A 41 -15.25 2.15 -6.91
C ASP A 41 -16.51 2.36 -7.79
N PRO A 42 -17.39 3.32 -7.47
CA PRO A 42 -18.59 3.58 -8.28
C PRO A 42 -18.30 4.02 -9.73
N SER A 43 -17.09 4.44 -10.03
CA SER A 43 -16.63 4.75 -11.39
C SER A 43 -16.14 3.50 -12.14
N GLY A 44 -16.12 2.34 -11.48
CA GLY A 44 -15.70 1.07 -12.04
C GLY A 44 -14.20 0.82 -11.96
N ASN A 45 -13.44 1.64 -11.21
CA ASN A 45 -12.01 1.45 -11.08
C ASN A 45 -11.69 0.38 -10.04
N ASP A 46 -10.79 -0.52 -10.39
CA ASP A 46 -10.35 -1.60 -9.52
C ASP A 46 -9.10 -1.21 -8.73
N TYR A 47 -9.05 -1.61 -7.47
CA TYR A 47 -7.95 -1.34 -6.56
C TYR A 47 -7.23 -2.64 -6.26
N GLN A 48 -5.95 -2.73 -6.61
CA GLN A 48 -5.11 -3.88 -6.34
C GLN A 48 -4.13 -3.56 -5.23
N ALA A 49 -4.35 -4.15 -4.04
CA ALA A 49 -3.52 -3.92 -2.88
C ALA A 49 -2.07 -4.40 -3.08
N VAL A 50 -1.11 -3.58 -2.67
CA VAL A 50 0.34 -3.87 -2.71
C VAL A 50 0.98 -3.82 -1.33
N GLY A 51 0.29 -3.26 -0.33
CA GLY A 51 0.75 -3.22 1.05
C GLY A 51 -0.39 -2.94 2.02
N LEU A 52 -0.30 -3.55 3.20
CA LEU A 52 -1.20 -3.37 4.32
C LEU A 52 -0.37 -3.01 5.54
N PHE A 53 -0.81 -2.00 6.29
CA PHE A 53 -0.15 -1.59 7.52
C PHE A 53 -1.17 -1.34 8.63
N LEU A 54 -0.97 -2.00 9.76
CA LEU A 54 -1.75 -1.78 10.97
C LEU A 54 -1.21 -0.56 11.71
N GLN A 55 -2.09 0.40 11.94
CA GLN A 55 -1.76 1.60 12.71
C GLN A 55 -1.89 1.33 14.21
N PRO A 56 -1.13 2.03 15.07
CA PRO A 56 -1.25 1.91 16.52
C PRO A 56 -2.67 2.15 17.05
N GLN A 57 -3.47 2.95 16.34
CA GLN A 57 -4.85 3.28 16.69
C GLN A 57 -5.85 2.17 16.31
N GLY A 58 -5.40 1.09 15.66
CA GLY A 58 -6.20 -0.06 15.26
C GLY A 58 -6.76 0.01 13.83
N ASN A 59 -6.65 1.15 13.16
CA ASN A 59 -7.00 1.30 11.75
C ASN A 59 -5.94 0.67 10.84
N TYR A 60 -6.26 0.53 9.55
CA TYR A 60 -5.36 0.03 8.53
C TYR A 60 -5.11 1.08 7.45
N LEU A 61 -3.86 1.17 6.99
CA LEU A 61 -3.51 1.83 5.73
C LEU A 61 -3.27 0.75 4.67
N ILE A 62 -3.96 0.87 3.54
CA ILE A 62 -3.79 -0.01 2.39
C ILE A 62 -3.25 0.82 1.23
N VAL A 63 -2.11 0.43 0.67
CA VAL A 63 -1.61 1.01 -0.58
C VAL A 63 -2.11 0.14 -1.72
N ALA A 64 -2.72 0.75 -2.72
CA ALA A 64 -3.28 0.04 -3.87
C ALA A 64 -2.94 0.73 -5.20
N ASN A 65 -2.67 -0.08 -6.22
CA ASN A 65 -2.70 0.38 -7.60
C ASN A 65 -4.15 0.55 -8.03
N VAL A 66 -4.46 1.70 -8.62
CA VAL A 66 -5.79 1.98 -9.17
C VAL A 66 -5.76 1.68 -10.66
N LEU A 67 -6.67 0.83 -11.09
CA LEU A 67 -6.83 0.40 -12.48
C LEU A 67 -8.17 0.89 -13.02
N SER A 68 -8.20 1.32 -14.26
CA SER A 68 -9.45 1.57 -14.97
C SER A 68 -10.27 0.28 -15.12
N PRO A 69 -11.56 0.35 -15.51
CA PRO A 69 -12.33 -0.84 -15.86
C PRO A 69 -11.70 -1.71 -16.98
N SER A 70 -10.82 -1.11 -17.80
CA SER A 70 -10.06 -1.81 -18.84
C SER A 70 -8.76 -2.44 -18.33
N GLY A 71 -8.41 -2.27 -17.06
CA GLY A 71 -7.17 -2.76 -16.44
C GLY A 71 -5.96 -1.82 -16.61
N ASP A 72 -6.16 -0.61 -17.13
CA ASP A 72 -5.08 0.35 -17.35
C ASP A 72 -4.69 1.02 -16.02
N PRO A 73 -3.39 1.18 -15.72
CA PRO A 73 -2.98 1.88 -14.51
C PRO A 73 -3.33 3.36 -14.57
N LEU A 74 -4.10 3.80 -13.58
CA LEU A 74 -4.50 5.19 -13.36
C LEU A 74 -3.60 5.88 -12.33
N GLY A 75 -3.09 5.13 -11.35
CA GLY A 75 -2.19 5.66 -10.33
C GLY A 75 -2.15 4.79 -9.08
N VAL A 76 -1.84 5.43 -7.96
CA VAL A 76 -1.77 4.78 -6.64
C VAL A 76 -2.66 5.54 -5.67
N ALA A 77 -3.41 4.78 -4.87
CA ALA A 77 -4.19 5.29 -3.77
C ALA A 77 -3.75 4.66 -2.45
N VAL A 78 -3.94 5.43 -1.38
CA VAL A 78 -3.85 4.96 0.00
C VAL A 78 -5.25 5.01 0.58
N LEU A 79 -5.73 3.87 1.08
CA LEU A 79 -7.03 3.73 1.69
C LEU A 79 -6.83 3.65 3.21
N LEU A 80 -7.52 4.51 3.94
CA LEU A 80 -7.66 4.40 5.38
C LEU A 80 -8.92 3.58 5.67
N VAL A 81 -8.75 2.50 6.43
CA VAL A 81 -9.79 1.52 6.70
C VAL A 81 -9.92 1.30 8.20
N ASP A 82 -11.15 1.19 8.69
CA ASP A 82 -11.43 0.89 10.09
C ASP A 82 -11.14 -0.59 10.44
N PRO A 83 -11.15 -0.97 11.72
CA PRO A 83 -10.93 -2.35 12.14
C PRO A 83 -11.94 -3.36 11.57
N ALA A 84 -13.13 -2.91 11.19
CA ALA A 84 -14.20 -3.72 10.61
C ALA A 84 -14.07 -3.88 9.09
N GLY A 85 -13.07 -3.24 8.47
CA GLY A 85 -12.86 -3.28 7.03
C GLY A 85 -13.63 -2.20 6.25
N SER A 86 -14.28 -1.27 6.93
CA SER A 86 -14.98 -0.16 6.28
C SER A 86 -14.00 0.93 5.89
N ARG A 87 -14.11 1.39 4.65
CA ARG A 87 -13.31 2.50 4.15
C ARG A 87 -13.71 3.81 4.83
N ILE A 88 -12.74 4.45 5.47
CA ILE A 88 -12.88 5.79 6.06
C ILE A 88 -12.54 6.83 5.01
N GLU A 89 -11.39 6.68 4.34
CA GLU A 89 -10.87 7.66 3.42
C GLU A 89 -10.09 7.02 2.26
N THR A 90 -9.97 7.73 1.14
CA THR A 90 -9.11 7.37 0.01
C THR A 90 -8.34 8.59 -0.43
N THR A 91 -7.03 8.51 -0.36
CA THR A 91 -6.12 9.55 -0.83
C THR A 91 -5.39 9.03 -2.06
N TYR A 92 -5.47 9.78 -3.16
CA TYR A 92 -4.66 9.49 -4.35
C TYR A 92 -3.29 10.16 -4.19
N LEU A 93 -2.22 9.47 -4.58
CA LEU A 93 -0.91 10.11 -4.64
C LEU A 93 -0.93 11.16 -5.75
N GLU A 94 -0.83 12.43 -5.36
CA GLU A 94 -0.83 13.55 -6.29
C GLU A 94 0.51 13.58 -7.03
N THR A 95 0.51 13.01 -8.23
CA THR A 95 1.69 12.99 -9.09
C THR A 95 1.31 13.48 -10.48
N THR A 96 2.24 14.17 -11.15
CA THR A 96 2.03 14.65 -12.52
C THR A 96 2.31 13.56 -13.56
N TRP A 97 2.54 12.31 -13.13
CA TRP A 97 2.91 11.17 -13.96
C TRP A 97 2.15 9.92 -13.53
N ARG A 98 1.91 9.01 -14.47
CA ARG A 98 1.35 7.69 -14.12
C ARG A 98 2.35 6.92 -13.27
N TRP A 99 1.86 6.15 -12.31
CA TRP A 99 2.66 5.40 -11.34
C TRP A 99 2.07 4.00 -11.14
N ARG A 100 2.92 2.97 -10.99
CA ARG A 100 2.57 1.69 -10.35
C ARG A 100 3.42 1.41 -9.11
N ALA A 101 2.76 1.18 -7.97
CA ALA A 101 3.39 0.76 -6.74
C ALA A 101 3.73 -0.74 -6.80
N MET A 102 4.88 -1.07 -6.25
CA MET A 102 5.42 -2.43 -6.16
C MET A 102 5.46 -2.90 -4.70
N ARG A 103 5.81 -1.99 -3.78
CA ARG A 103 5.97 -2.30 -2.36
C ARG A 103 5.66 -1.08 -1.51
N ALA A 104 5.15 -1.30 -0.32
CA ALA A 104 5.05 -0.28 0.72
C ALA A 104 5.70 -0.79 2.02
N ARG A 105 6.33 0.11 2.78
CA ARG A 105 6.96 -0.19 4.07
C ARG A 105 6.60 0.87 5.11
N PRO A 106 6.48 0.49 6.39
CA PRO A 106 6.22 1.44 7.46
C PRO A 106 7.38 2.39 7.70
N GLN A 107 7.05 3.66 7.95
CA GLN A 107 7.98 4.65 8.45
C GLN A 107 8.14 4.48 9.96
N LEU A 108 9.33 4.06 10.40
CA LEU A 108 9.60 3.75 11.81
C LEU A 108 9.31 4.91 12.78
N ALA A 109 9.47 6.16 12.33
CA ALA A 109 9.33 7.35 13.19
C ALA A 109 8.06 8.18 12.95
N GLY A 110 7.30 7.93 11.87
CA GLY A 110 6.23 8.82 11.42
C GLY A 110 4.83 8.21 11.38
N GLY A 111 4.70 6.89 11.57
CA GLY A 111 3.41 6.18 11.47
C GLY A 111 2.81 6.12 10.06
N GLY A 112 3.52 6.69 9.07
CA GLY A 112 3.16 6.67 7.66
C GLY A 112 3.85 5.55 6.89
N LEU A 113 3.81 5.62 5.55
CA LEU A 113 4.38 4.61 4.66
C LEU A 113 5.36 5.22 3.66
N TRP A 114 6.40 4.47 3.33
CA TRP A 114 7.15 4.66 2.08
C TRP A 114 6.64 3.69 1.03
N ILE A 115 6.58 4.16 -0.21
CA ILE A 115 6.03 3.42 -1.34
C ILE A 115 7.07 3.42 -2.45
N ALA A 116 7.52 2.23 -2.83
CA ALA A 116 8.37 2.01 -3.99
C ALA A 116 7.55 1.58 -5.19
N GLY A 117 7.95 2.06 -6.37
CA GLY A 117 7.33 1.68 -7.61
C GLY A 117 8.07 2.21 -8.83
N TYR A 118 7.30 2.42 -9.89
CA TYR A 118 7.82 2.98 -11.11
C TYR A 118 6.79 3.83 -11.82
N SER A 119 7.27 4.78 -12.61
CA SER A 119 6.47 5.60 -13.51
C SER A 119 6.70 5.16 -14.95
N PRO A 120 5.69 4.61 -15.65
CA PRO A 120 5.78 4.47 -17.10
C PRO A 120 5.76 5.85 -17.75
N ALA A 121 6.70 6.12 -18.64
CA ALA A 121 6.54 7.21 -19.60
C ALA A 121 5.26 6.99 -20.42
N GLU A 122 4.59 8.07 -20.84
CA GLU A 122 3.41 7.97 -21.70
C GLU A 122 3.76 7.17 -22.98
N GLY A 123 3.18 5.98 -23.14
CA GLY A 123 3.22 5.24 -24.41
C GLY A 123 4.26 4.13 -24.55
N SER A 124 4.84 3.61 -23.45
CA SER A 124 5.84 2.52 -23.34
C SER A 124 7.21 3.01 -22.86
N LEU A 125 8.13 2.07 -22.61
CA LEU A 125 9.47 2.29 -22.06
C LEU A 125 10.10 3.60 -22.56
N PRO A 126 10.78 4.35 -21.68
CA PRO A 126 11.38 3.88 -20.43
C PRO A 126 10.50 4.03 -19.19
N VAL A 127 10.58 3.05 -18.28
CA VAL A 127 10.11 3.19 -16.90
C VAL A 127 11.20 3.85 -16.06
N SER A 128 10.80 4.66 -15.08
CA SER A 128 11.74 5.20 -14.09
C SER A 128 11.33 4.79 -12.68
N PRO A 129 12.29 4.46 -11.79
CA PRO A 129 12.00 4.21 -10.39
C PRO A 129 11.31 5.41 -9.74
N ALA A 130 10.36 5.14 -8.85
CA ALA A 130 9.63 6.15 -8.11
C ALA A 130 9.52 5.78 -6.62
N LEU A 131 9.64 6.81 -5.77
CA LEU A 131 9.50 6.73 -4.31
C LEU A 131 8.53 7.79 -3.82
N ALA A 132 7.73 7.45 -2.82
CA ALA A 132 6.75 8.36 -2.23
C ALA A 132 6.62 8.09 -0.75
N SER A 133 6.16 9.12 -0.05
CA SER A 133 5.86 9.07 1.36
C SER A 133 4.43 9.53 1.58
N VAL A 134 3.75 8.83 2.47
CA VAL A 134 2.48 9.28 3.06
C VAL A 134 2.60 9.34 4.57
N ASP A 135 1.79 10.18 5.21
CA ASP A 135 1.72 10.28 6.66
C ASP A 135 0.88 9.13 7.28
N GLY A 136 0.74 9.16 8.61
CA GLY A 136 -0.09 8.22 9.36
C GLY A 136 -1.60 8.40 9.18
N PHE A 137 -2.07 9.19 8.23
CA PHE A 137 -3.47 9.24 7.80
C PHE A 137 -3.61 8.86 6.33
N GLY A 138 -2.50 8.57 5.64
CA GLY A 138 -2.47 8.26 4.21
C GLY A 138 -2.33 9.50 3.33
N HIS A 139 -2.16 10.69 3.91
CA HIS A 139 -1.98 11.92 3.13
C HIS A 139 -0.62 11.92 2.45
N HIS A 140 -0.60 12.34 1.18
CA HIS A 140 0.63 12.46 0.41
C HIS A 140 1.55 13.53 0.98
N ALA A 141 2.78 13.14 1.35
CA ALA A 141 3.79 14.04 1.88
C ALA A 141 4.77 14.51 0.80
N TRP A 142 5.32 13.57 0.03
CA TRP A 142 6.21 13.85 -1.09
C TRP A 142 6.28 12.66 -2.05
N SER A 143 6.69 12.92 -3.28
CA SER A 143 7.02 11.92 -4.29
C SER A 143 8.27 12.34 -5.03
N PHE A 144 9.03 11.34 -5.48
CA PHE A 144 10.26 11.51 -6.22
C PHE A 144 10.33 10.47 -7.34
N ARG A 145 10.75 10.90 -8.53
CA ARG A 145 11.04 10.04 -9.67
C ARG A 145 12.54 10.16 -9.95
N TYR A 146 13.23 9.03 -10.05
CA TYR A 146 14.66 9.02 -10.37
C TYR A 146 14.86 9.31 -11.86
N PRO A 147 15.44 10.48 -12.23
CA PRO A 147 15.70 10.80 -13.62
C PRO A 147 16.92 10.01 -14.14
N GLY A 148 16.88 9.58 -15.40
CA GLY A 148 18.04 8.98 -16.08
C GLY A 148 18.25 7.47 -15.86
N GLU A 149 17.52 6.85 -14.94
CA GLU A 149 17.44 5.39 -14.79
C GLU A 149 16.32 4.87 -15.67
N GLU A 150 16.53 4.95 -16.98
CA GLU A 150 15.62 4.40 -17.99
C GLU A 150 15.67 2.87 -17.93
N ASP A 151 14.49 2.23 -17.88
CA ASP A 151 14.29 0.78 -17.76
C ASP A 151 14.59 0.18 -16.38
N ALA A 152 14.54 1.00 -15.32
CA ALA A 152 14.63 0.54 -13.94
C ALA A 152 13.31 0.69 -13.17
N VAL A 153 13.10 -0.17 -12.18
CA VAL A 153 11.95 -0.15 -11.28
C VAL A 153 12.42 -0.23 -9.82
N ALA A 154 11.81 0.56 -8.92
CA ALA A 154 12.01 0.35 -7.49
C ALA A 154 11.08 -0.77 -7.01
N VAL A 155 11.67 -1.86 -6.49
CA VAL A 155 10.92 -3.05 -6.04
C VAL A 155 10.75 -3.15 -4.53
N ASP A 156 11.57 -2.41 -3.76
CA ASP A 156 11.47 -2.29 -2.31
C ASP A 156 11.93 -0.90 -1.90
N VAL A 157 11.74 -0.57 -0.63
CA VAL A 157 12.18 0.69 -0.03
C VAL A 157 12.64 0.46 1.40
N ALA A 158 13.70 1.12 1.84
CA ALA A 158 14.20 1.00 3.21
C ALA A 158 14.73 2.32 3.75
N ALA A 159 14.64 2.48 5.08
CA ALA A 159 15.36 3.54 5.77
C ALA A 159 16.87 3.30 5.65
N VAL A 160 17.65 4.37 5.47
CA VAL A 160 19.09 4.33 5.71
C VAL A 160 19.44 4.97 7.04
N GLU A 161 20.54 4.55 7.66
CA GLU A 161 20.96 4.99 9.00
C GLU A 161 21.08 6.51 9.16
N GLN A 162 21.26 7.26 8.07
CA GLN A 162 21.40 8.72 8.05
C GLN A 162 20.06 9.46 7.92
N GLY A 163 18.93 8.77 8.05
CA GLY A 163 17.59 9.37 7.94
C GLY A 163 17.09 9.56 6.52
N GLY A 164 17.77 8.97 5.54
CA GLY A 164 17.32 8.91 4.14
C GLY A 164 16.49 7.66 3.84
N VAL A 165 16.10 7.54 2.57
CA VAL A 165 15.33 6.41 2.04
C VAL A 165 15.98 5.95 0.73
N LEU A 166 16.13 4.63 0.55
CA LEU A 166 16.62 3.98 -0.67
C LEU A 166 15.57 3.00 -1.19
#